data_AF-A4I5R8-F1
#
_entry.id   AF-A4I5R8-F1
#
_cell.length_a   1.000
_cell.length_b   1.000
_cell.length_c   1.000
_cell.angle_alpha   90.00
_cell.angle_beta   90.00
_cell.angle_gamma   90.00
#
_symmetry.space_group_name_H-M   'P 1'
#
loop_
_entity.id
_entity.type
_entity.pdbx_description
1 polymer ?
#
loop_
_entity_poly.entity_id
_entity_poly.type
_entity_poly.pdbx_seq_one_letter_code
_entity_poly.pdbx_strand_id
1 'polypeptide(L)'
;MSGFHQADAGTSSTHYLPKISSNLETVRLAYGAFLRLCLHSTVYYGSQGFVAEKVFGNKGAMIISEREAMRYVLSMGAEVGISVLLMPVRYLAASTTPRFMLDYMFTRWSDVLALLDRFNPSTYASYAIYAFASSDDEWNFDFFTWQIPSVLMTIGKLIARRRLVGSARCRTKRVFGVLLSQLILRAYMSTFSVMIPEQGSEAVVAILVTVLEGMATSYLARHTWPFPWDDVTHTASTNTTSSSTAMVSEGADTPPRDHSRSTEKPCYDADWK
;
A
#
# COMPACT_ATOMS: atom_id res chain seq x y z
N MET A 1 36.27 -42.45 5.02
CA MET A 1 35.07 -42.80 5.80
C MET A 1 34.31 -41.51 6.07
N SER A 2 33.26 -41.24 5.30
CA SER A 2 32.47 -40.00 5.38
C SER A 2 31.53 -40.07 6.58
N GLY A 3 31.86 -39.35 7.65
CA GLY A 3 30.95 -39.12 8.76
C GLY A 3 29.91 -38.09 8.37
N PHE A 4 28.76 -38.54 7.87
CA PHE A 4 27.52 -37.81 8.12
C PHE A 4 27.28 -37.90 9.63
N HIS A 5 27.74 -36.89 10.35
CA HIS A 5 27.35 -36.69 11.74
C HIS A 5 25.83 -36.60 11.76
N GLN A 6 25.24 -37.64 12.30
CA GLN A 6 23.86 -37.71 12.72
C GLN A 6 23.59 -36.46 13.55
N ALA A 7 22.82 -35.52 12.97
CA ALA A 7 22.38 -34.34 13.68
C ALA A 7 21.58 -34.82 14.90
N ASP A 8 22.10 -34.54 16.09
CA ASP A 8 21.41 -34.84 17.35
C ASP A 8 20.00 -34.26 17.29
N ALA A 9 19.01 -35.04 17.69
CA ALA A 9 17.59 -34.65 17.75
C ALA A 9 17.29 -33.54 18.79
N GLY A 10 18.29 -32.74 19.16
CA GLY A 10 18.20 -31.60 20.07
C GLY A 10 19.04 -30.39 19.65
N THR A 11 19.80 -30.43 18.53
CA THR A 11 20.42 -29.22 17.99
C THR A 11 19.37 -28.44 17.21
N SER A 12 18.82 -27.41 17.85
CA SER A 12 17.95 -26.41 17.19
C SER A 12 18.60 -25.98 15.87
N SER A 13 17.84 -26.06 14.77
CA SER A 13 18.27 -25.70 13.40
C SER A 13 18.90 -24.30 13.30
N THR A 14 18.67 -23.47 14.31
CA THR A 14 19.31 -22.18 14.55
C THR A 14 20.84 -22.23 14.61
N HIS A 15 21.46 -23.35 15.02
CA HIS A 15 22.91 -23.47 15.12
C HIS A 15 23.64 -23.47 13.76
N TYR A 16 22.91 -23.79 12.69
CA TYR A 16 23.44 -23.80 11.32
C TYR A 16 23.30 -22.46 10.61
N LEU A 17 22.67 -21.48 11.25
CA LEU A 17 22.43 -20.18 10.65
C LEU A 17 23.65 -19.26 10.76
N PRO A 18 23.91 -18.43 9.72
CA PRO A 18 25.04 -17.52 9.75
C PRO A 18 24.87 -16.47 10.85
N LYS A 19 25.96 -16.12 11.52
CA LYS A 19 26.00 -14.95 12.40
C LYS A 19 25.83 -13.69 11.54
N ILE A 20 24.91 -12.83 11.93
CA ILE A 20 24.58 -11.59 11.21
C ILE A 20 24.92 -10.36 12.04
N SER A 21 25.18 -9.25 11.36
CA SER A 21 25.15 -7.92 11.98
C SER A 21 23.74 -7.35 11.84
N SER A 22 22.99 -7.25 12.94
CA SER A 22 21.59 -6.80 12.93
C SER A 22 21.42 -5.42 12.31
N ASN A 23 22.37 -4.50 12.52
CA ASN A 23 22.35 -3.15 11.95
C ASN A 23 22.48 -3.17 10.42
N LEU A 24 23.44 -3.95 9.90
CA LEU A 24 23.67 -4.07 8.47
C LEU A 24 22.46 -4.72 7.77
N GLU A 25 21.90 -5.75 8.40
CA GLU A 25 20.71 -6.44 7.90
C GLU A 25 19.47 -5.54 7.93
N THR A 26 19.31 -4.74 8.97
CA THR A 26 18.22 -3.74 9.05
C THR A 26 18.30 -2.75 7.89
N VAL A 27 19.48 -2.23 7.58
CA VAL A 27 19.66 -1.29 6.45
C VAL A 27 19.36 -1.98 5.12
N ARG A 28 19.85 -3.21 4.93
CA ARG A 28 19.62 -3.98 3.71
C ARG A 28 18.13 -4.29 3.50
N LEU A 29 17.45 -4.78 4.53
CA LEU A 29 16.03 -5.11 4.48
C LEU A 29 15.17 -3.86 4.30
N ALA A 30 15.52 -2.73 4.92
CA ALA A 30 14.84 -1.46 4.71
C ALA A 30 14.97 -1.00 3.25
N TYR A 31 16.19 -1.03 2.69
CA TYR A 31 16.42 -0.75 1.28
C TYR A 31 15.57 -1.66 0.39
N GLY A 32 15.60 -2.97 0.65
CA GLY A 32 14.81 -3.95 -0.10
C GLY A 32 13.30 -3.73 0.04
N ALA A 33 12.80 -3.26 1.18
CA ALA A 33 11.38 -2.94 1.36
C ALA A 33 10.93 -1.76 0.49
N PHE A 34 11.71 -0.66 0.45
CA PHE A 34 11.42 0.48 -0.41
C PHE A 34 11.58 0.13 -1.89
N LEU A 35 12.62 -0.62 -2.26
CA LEU A 35 12.83 -1.04 -3.64
C LEU A 35 11.67 -1.91 -4.14
N ARG A 36 11.24 -2.89 -3.34
CA ARG A 36 10.07 -3.74 -3.66
C ARG A 36 8.80 -2.93 -3.77
N LEU A 37 8.58 -1.93 -2.91
CA LEU A 37 7.43 -1.03 -3.01
C LEU A 37 7.41 -0.29 -4.36
N CYS A 38 8.54 0.30 -4.75
CA CYS A 38 8.66 1.01 -6.03
C CYS A 38 8.48 0.08 -7.23
N LEU A 39 9.11 -1.10 -7.19
CA LEU A 39 9.06 -2.08 -8.26
C LEU A 39 7.64 -2.65 -8.43
N HIS A 40 7.01 -3.05 -7.32
CA HIS A 40 5.62 -3.51 -7.32
C HIS A 40 4.68 -2.43 -7.86
N SER A 41 4.80 -1.19 -7.39
CA SER A 41 3.96 -0.09 -7.85
C SER A 41 4.15 0.16 -9.36
N THR A 42 5.39 0.21 -9.82
CA THR A 42 5.72 0.44 -11.23
C THR A 42 5.18 -0.66 -12.13
N VAL A 43 5.37 -1.93 -11.74
CA VAL A 43 4.89 -3.07 -12.54
C VAL A 43 3.36 -3.14 -12.54
N TYR A 44 2.73 -3.07 -11.37
CA TYR A 44 1.29 -3.19 -11.24
C TYR A 44 0.56 -2.03 -11.93
N TYR A 45 0.84 -0.79 -11.55
CA TYR A 45 0.18 0.37 -12.12
C TYR A 45 0.64 0.65 -13.55
N GLY A 46 1.90 0.39 -13.89
CA GLY A 46 2.41 0.54 -15.25
C GLY A 46 1.71 -0.43 -16.22
N SER A 47 1.59 -1.71 -15.84
CA SER A 47 0.88 -2.70 -16.66
C SER A 47 -0.62 -2.39 -16.76
N GLN A 48 -1.26 -2.03 -15.65
CA GLN A 48 -2.68 -1.67 -15.64
C GLN A 48 -2.94 -0.45 -16.55
N GLY A 49 -2.12 0.59 -16.45
CA GLY A 49 -2.23 1.79 -17.29
C GLY A 49 -1.97 1.49 -18.77
N PHE A 50 -0.94 0.70 -19.07
CA PHE A 50 -0.62 0.28 -20.44
C PHE A 50 -1.75 -0.52 -21.07
N VAL A 51 -2.28 -1.52 -20.38
CA VAL A 51 -3.39 -2.35 -20.88
C VAL A 51 -4.65 -1.51 -21.06
N ALA A 52 -4.99 -0.66 -20.09
CA ALA A 52 -6.15 0.23 -20.20
C ALA A 52 -6.07 1.18 -21.40
N GLU A 53 -4.89 1.75 -21.67
CA GLU A 53 -4.73 2.71 -22.75
C GLU A 53 -4.54 2.06 -24.12
N LYS A 54 -3.69 1.03 -24.22
CA LYS A 54 -3.30 0.41 -25.50
C LYS A 54 -4.22 -0.71 -25.95
N VAL A 55 -4.81 -1.46 -25.01
CA VAL A 55 -5.71 -2.58 -25.34
C VAL A 55 -7.17 -2.12 -25.32
N PHE A 56 -7.57 -1.38 -24.28
CA PHE A 56 -8.95 -0.93 -24.13
C PHE A 56 -9.23 0.48 -24.71
N GLY A 57 -8.20 1.19 -25.18
CA GLY A 57 -8.37 2.49 -25.85
C GLY A 57 -8.75 3.66 -24.94
N ASN A 58 -8.64 3.50 -23.61
CA ASN A 58 -8.95 4.55 -22.65
C ASN A 58 -7.82 5.60 -22.61
N LYS A 59 -7.94 6.64 -23.44
CA LYS A 59 -6.95 7.73 -23.50
C LYS A 59 -6.75 8.38 -22.14
N GLY A 60 -5.49 8.53 -21.73
CA GLY A 60 -5.11 9.12 -20.45
C GLY A 60 -5.11 8.14 -19.27
N ALA A 61 -5.44 6.86 -19.49
CA ALA A 61 -5.38 5.85 -18.44
C ALA A 61 -3.97 5.66 -17.88
N MET A 62 -2.92 5.87 -18.68
CA MET A 62 -1.54 5.80 -18.20
C MET A 62 -1.24 6.92 -17.17
N ILE A 63 -1.71 8.15 -17.43
CA ILE A 63 -1.55 9.29 -16.51
C ILE A 63 -2.33 9.06 -15.20
N ILE A 64 -3.56 8.54 -15.32
CA ILE A 64 -4.36 8.17 -14.15
C ILE A 64 -3.63 7.09 -13.34
N SER A 65 -3.09 6.08 -14.00
CA SER A 65 -2.38 4.98 -13.33
C SER A 65 -1.09 5.45 -12.64
N GLU A 66 -0.34 6.37 -13.26
CA GLU A 66 0.83 6.99 -12.63
C GLU A 66 0.44 7.75 -11.34
N ARG A 67 -0.68 8.49 -11.39
CA ARG A 67 -1.27 9.13 -10.20
C ARG A 67 -1.82 8.11 -9.18
N GLU A 68 -2.20 6.91 -9.57
CA GLU A 68 -2.52 5.89 -8.56
C GLU A 68 -1.25 5.30 -7.96
N ALA A 69 -0.22 5.11 -8.78
CA ALA A 69 1.08 4.57 -8.40
C ALA A 69 1.79 5.44 -7.38
N MET A 70 1.93 6.74 -7.66
CA MET A 70 2.62 7.64 -6.74
C MET A 70 1.83 7.79 -5.42
N ARG A 71 0.48 7.75 -5.46
CA ARG A 71 -0.35 7.80 -4.25
C ARG A 71 -0.10 6.58 -3.39
N TYR A 72 -0.04 5.41 -4.02
CA TYR A 72 0.26 4.16 -3.34
C TYR A 72 1.66 4.19 -2.72
N VAL A 73 2.67 4.61 -3.48
CA VAL A 73 4.07 4.71 -3.00
C VAL A 73 4.19 5.68 -1.83
N LEU A 74 3.57 6.85 -1.88
CA LEU A 74 3.62 7.81 -0.78
C LEU A 74 2.89 7.30 0.46
N SER A 75 1.71 6.69 0.27
CA SER A 75 0.90 6.15 1.37
C SER A 75 1.60 5.00 2.10
N MET A 76 2.16 4.06 1.33
CA MET A 76 2.88 2.91 1.87
C MET A 76 4.28 3.28 2.33
N GLY A 77 4.98 4.16 1.62
CA GLY A 77 6.31 4.64 2.01
C GLY A 77 6.28 5.33 3.37
N ALA A 78 5.20 6.07 3.66
CA ALA A 78 5.00 6.67 4.98
C ALA A 78 4.76 5.62 6.08
N GLU A 79 4.01 4.54 5.80
CA GLU A 79 3.81 3.44 6.74
C GLU A 79 5.10 2.63 6.98
N VAL A 80 5.84 2.32 5.90
CA VAL A 80 7.15 1.65 5.98
C VAL A 80 8.11 2.52 6.77
N GLY A 81 8.22 3.80 6.44
CA GLY A 81 9.14 4.74 7.09
C GLY A 81 8.90 4.87 8.59
N ILE A 82 7.66 5.10 9.03
CA ILE A 82 7.36 5.22 10.46
C ILE A 82 7.59 3.91 11.21
N SER A 83 7.30 2.78 10.57
CA SER A 83 7.46 1.46 11.20
C SER A 83 8.94 1.09 11.33
N VAL A 84 9.76 1.41 10.33
CA VAL A 84 11.22 1.23 10.39
C VAL A 84 11.84 2.16 11.45
N LEU A 85 11.33 3.38 11.62
CA LEU A 85 11.83 4.31 12.64
C LEU A 85 11.51 3.85 14.07
N LEU A 86 10.31 3.31 14.30
CA LEU A 86 9.87 2.95 15.66
C LEU A 86 10.21 1.51 16.06
N MET A 87 10.09 0.56 15.13
CA MET A 87 10.26 -0.88 15.41
C MET A 87 10.96 -1.59 14.24
N PRO A 88 12.21 -1.20 13.89
CA PRO A 88 12.87 -1.66 12.65
C PRO A 88 12.93 -3.19 12.54
N VAL A 89 13.42 -3.85 13.58
CA VAL A 89 13.74 -5.28 13.53
C VAL A 89 12.50 -6.13 13.30
N ARG A 90 11.48 -5.98 14.15
CA ARG A 90 10.25 -6.75 14.06
C ARG A 90 9.45 -6.41 12.81
N TYR A 91 9.39 -5.12 12.44
CA TYR A 91 8.71 -4.70 11.22
C TYR A 91 9.36 -5.29 9.97
N LEU A 92 10.69 -5.22 9.84
CA LEU A 92 11.39 -5.71 8.66
C LEU A 92 11.40 -7.24 8.57
N ALA A 93 11.45 -7.92 9.71
CA ALA A 93 11.28 -9.37 9.77
C ALA A 93 9.90 -9.76 9.24
N ALA A 94 8.82 -9.18 9.76
CA ALA A 94 7.46 -9.51 9.36
C ALA A 94 7.11 -9.08 7.92
N SER A 95 7.47 -7.86 7.53
CA SER A 95 7.16 -7.33 6.19
C SER A 95 7.95 -8.01 5.06
N THR A 96 9.04 -8.72 5.40
CA THR A 96 9.83 -9.47 4.43
C THR A 96 9.42 -10.95 4.35
N THR A 97 8.55 -11.44 5.23
CA THR A 97 8.06 -12.82 5.19
C THR A 97 7.46 -13.23 3.82
N PRO A 98 6.65 -12.41 3.14
CA PRO A 98 6.18 -12.74 1.79
C PRO A 98 7.30 -12.99 0.79
N ARG A 99 8.39 -12.22 0.89
CA ARG A 99 9.54 -12.34 -0.01
C ARG A 99 10.31 -13.63 0.27
N PHE A 100 10.44 -14.00 1.54
CA PHE A 100 11.02 -15.26 1.95
C PHE A 100 10.16 -16.46 1.49
N MET A 101 8.83 -16.37 1.62
CA MET A 101 7.91 -17.38 1.09
C MET A 101 7.98 -17.48 -0.44
N LEU A 102 8.08 -16.36 -1.16
CA LEU A 102 8.28 -16.40 -2.61
C LEU A 102 9.60 -17.05 -3.01
N ASP A 103 10.67 -16.85 -2.25
CA ASP A 103 11.95 -17.53 -2.47
C ASP A 103 11.81 -19.05 -2.30
N TYR A 104 11.13 -19.46 -1.24
CA TYR A 104 10.84 -20.85 -0.96
C TYR A 104 10.00 -21.53 -2.07
N MET A 105 9.00 -20.81 -2.61
CA MET A 105 8.08 -21.37 -3.61
C MET A 105 8.55 -21.24 -5.07
N PHE A 106 9.32 -20.19 -5.40
CA PHE A 106 9.69 -19.84 -6.78
C PHE A 106 11.14 -19.37 -6.88
N THR A 107 12.09 -20.28 -6.61
CA THR A 107 13.54 -20.04 -6.61
C THR A 107 14.05 -19.23 -7.82
N ARG A 108 13.63 -19.53 -9.05
CA ARG A 108 14.12 -18.83 -10.26
C ARG A 108 13.73 -17.35 -10.35
N TRP A 109 12.52 -17.00 -9.94
CA TRP A 109 12.08 -15.60 -9.92
C TRP A 109 12.73 -14.83 -8.78
N SER A 110 13.00 -15.55 -7.68
CA SER A 110 13.69 -15.02 -6.54
C SER A 110 15.13 -14.62 -6.84
N ASP A 111 15.87 -15.38 -7.65
CA ASP A 111 17.26 -15.04 -7.99
C ASP A 111 17.36 -13.66 -8.67
N VAL A 112 16.43 -13.34 -9.58
CA VAL A 112 16.39 -12.04 -10.26
C VAL A 112 16.07 -10.92 -9.28
N LEU A 113 15.11 -11.14 -8.37
CA LEU A 113 14.77 -10.17 -7.33
C LEU A 113 15.93 -9.99 -6.33
N ALA A 114 16.64 -11.06 -5.98
CA ALA A 114 17.80 -11.06 -5.08
C ALA A 114 18.96 -10.23 -5.64
N LEU A 115 19.12 -10.16 -6.97
CA LEU A 115 20.10 -9.25 -7.60
C LEU A 115 19.76 -7.77 -7.33
N LEU A 116 18.48 -7.45 -7.18
CA LEU A 116 18.00 -6.08 -6.97
C LEU A 116 17.96 -5.71 -5.49
N ASP A 117 17.28 -6.52 -4.67
CA ASP A 117 17.05 -6.24 -3.25
C ASP A 117 18.15 -6.78 -2.31
N ARG A 118 19.13 -7.52 -2.87
CA ARG A 118 20.22 -8.21 -2.14
C ARG A 118 19.70 -9.16 -1.05
N PHE A 119 18.48 -9.66 -1.20
CA PHE A 119 17.89 -10.58 -0.24
C PHE A 119 18.67 -11.90 -0.19
N ASN A 120 18.88 -12.43 1.01
CA ASN A 120 19.44 -13.76 1.21
C ASN A 120 18.63 -14.48 2.31
N PRO A 121 18.05 -15.65 2.00
CA PRO A 121 17.15 -16.36 2.90
C PRO A 121 17.83 -16.80 4.20
N SER A 122 19.10 -17.22 4.15
CA SER A 122 19.82 -17.71 5.34
C SER A 122 20.05 -16.61 6.37
N THR A 123 20.48 -15.44 5.92
CA THR A 123 20.67 -14.26 6.77
C THR A 123 19.34 -13.67 7.23
N TYR A 124 18.29 -13.76 6.41
CA TYR A 124 16.94 -13.36 6.81
C TYR A 124 16.41 -14.29 7.91
N ALA A 125 16.62 -15.60 7.81
CA ALA A 125 16.23 -16.54 8.86
C ALA A 125 16.92 -16.21 10.20
N SER A 126 18.24 -15.94 10.18
CA SER A 126 18.94 -15.44 11.38
C SER A 126 18.32 -14.14 11.93
N TYR A 127 17.89 -13.24 11.05
CA TYR A 127 17.27 -11.97 11.42
C TYR A 127 15.86 -12.14 11.99
N ALA A 128 15.05 -13.03 11.41
CA ALA A 128 13.71 -13.34 11.87
C ALA A 128 13.73 -14.01 13.25
N ILE A 129 14.65 -14.95 13.47
CA ILE A 129 14.88 -15.53 14.79
C ILE A 129 15.32 -14.43 15.76
N TYR A 130 16.27 -13.57 15.41
CA TYR A 130 16.64 -12.44 16.27
C TYR A 130 15.45 -11.52 16.59
N ALA A 131 14.52 -11.33 15.66
CA ALA A 131 13.35 -10.47 15.83
C ALA A 131 12.26 -11.07 16.74
N PHE A 132 12.06 -12.38 16.68
CA PHE A 132 10.93 -13.08 17.31
C PHE A 132 11.31 -14.11 18.39
N ALA A 133 12.60 -14.38 18.62
CA ALA A 133 13.08 -15.32 19.65
C ALA A 133 12.85 -14.85 21.09
N SER A 134 12.09 -13.78 21.31
CA SER A 134 11.69 -13.33 22.65
C SER A 134 10.68 -14.26 23.34
N SER A 135 9.96 -15.11 22.62
CA SER A 135 9.15 -16.17 23.22
C SER A 135 9.01 -17.40 22.33
N ASP A 136 9.06 -18.58 22.96
CA ASP A 136 8.85 -19.90 22.31
C ASP A 136 7.36 -20.23 22.09
N ASP A 137 6.45 -19.28 22.39
CA ASP A 137 5.01 -19.48 22.25
C ASP A 137 4.56 -19.33 20.78
N GLU A 138 3.75 -20.27 20.29
CA GLU A 138 3.19 -20.28 18.91
C GLU A 138 2.47 -18.98 18.54
N TRP A 139 1.92 -18.27 19.51
CA TRP A 139 1.31 -16.95 19.35
C TRP A 139 2.03 -15.90 20.18
N ASN A 140 3.22 -15.52 19.72
CA ASN A 140 3.94 -14.40 20.31
C ASN A 140 3.15 -13.10 20.06
N PHE A 141 2.83 -12.37 21.14
CA PHE A 141 2.19 -11.05 21.08
C PHE A 141 3.00 -10.07 20.22
N ASP A 142 4.30 -10.34 20.03
CA ASP A 142 5.19 -9.62 19.13
C ASP A 142 4.76 -9.66 17.66
N PHE A 143 3.97 -10.66 17.23
CA PHE A 143 3.36 -10.71 15.89
C PHE A 143 2.25 -9.65 15.70
N PHE A 144 1.75 -9.05 16.77
CA PHE A 144 0.80 -7.94 16.73
C PHE A 144 1.48 -6.59 16.97
N THR A 145 2.47 -6.54 17.88
CA THR A 145 3.06 -5.25 18.29
C THR A 145 3.80 -4.56 17.16
N TRP A 146 4.44 -5.31 16.24
CA TRP A 146 5.15 -4.73 15.09
C TRP A 146 4.24 -3.89 14.17
N GLN A 147 2.94 -4.16 14.19
CA GLN A 147 1.96 -3.49 13.32
C GLN A 147 1.52 -2.13 13.88
N ILE A 148 1.74 -1.86 15.17
CA ILE A 148 1.23 -0.67 15.86
C ILE A 148 1.61 0.64 15.12
N PRO A 149 2.87 0.86 14.70
CA PRO A 149 3.22 2.06 13.94
C PRO A 149 2.42 2.25 12.65
N SER A 150 2.27 1.19 11.84
CA SER A 150 1.51 1.21 10.57
C SER A 150 0.02 1.44 10.81
N VAL A 151 -0.55 0.83 11.86
CA VAL A 151 -1.96 1.03 12.26
C VAL A 151 -2.20 2.48 12.68
N LEU A 152 -1.36 3.03 13.55
CA LEU A 152 -1.45 4.42 13.99
C LEU A 152 -1.32 5.38 12.81
N MET A 153 -0.41 5.10 11.88
CA MET A 153 -0.26 5.90 10.67
C MET A 153 -1.49 5.82 9.76
N THR A 154 -2.09 4.64 9.62
CA THR A 154 -3.31 4.44 8.84
C THR A 154 -4.50 5.20 9.45
N ILE A 155 -4.65 5.14 10.77
CA ILE A 155 -5.66 5.91 11.51
C ILE A 155 -5.39 7.41 11.36
N GLY A 156 -4.14 7.85 11.50
CA GLY A 156 -3.73 9.24 11.32
C GLY A 156 -4.05 9.77 9.93
N LYS A 157 -3.73 8.99 8.88
CA LYS A 157 -4.10 9.29 7.48
C LYS A 157 -5.62 9.41 7.32
N LEU A 158 -6.39 8.50 7.91
CA LEU A 158 -7.85 8.53 7.86
C LEU A 158 -8.43 9.76 8.57
N ILE A 159 -7.89 10.15 9.74
CA ILE A 159 -8.30 11.35 10.47
C ILE A 159 -7.98 12.60 9.65
N ALA A 160 -6.76 12.69 9.09
CA ALA A 160 -6.37 13.80 8.23
C ALA A 160 -7.28 13.90 6.99
N ARG A 161 -7.56 12.77 6.34
CA ARG A 161 -8.48 12.71 5.20
C ARG A 161 -9.88 13.17 5.57
N ARG A 162 -10.40 12.74 6.72
CA ARG A 162 -11.72 13.14 7.22
C ARG A 162 -11.80 14.65 7.48
N ARG A 163 -10.70 15.25 7.96
CA ARG A 163 -10.62 16.71 8.15
C ARG A 163 -10.56 17.47 6.82
N LEU A 164 -9.83 16.96 5.83
CA LEU A 164 -9.64 17.65 4.54
C LEU A 164 -10.80 17.47 3.56
N VAL A 165 -11.34 16.24 3.44
CA VAL A 165 -12.33 15.88 2.40
C VAL A 165 -13.75 15.75 2.96
N GLY A 166 -13.89 15.72 4.29
CA GLY A 166 -15.17 15.55 4.99
C GLY A 166 -15.55 14.09 5.24
N SER A 167 -16.51 13.89 6.14
CA SER A 167 -16.94 12.56 6.62
C SER A 167 -17.67 11.74 5.56
N ALA A 168 -18.46 12.37 4.69
CA ALA A 168 -19.32 11.68 3.72
C ALA A 168 -18.51 10.85 2.70
N ARG A 169 -17.31 11.32 2.33
CA ARG A 169 -16.42 10.60 1.40
C ARG A 169 -15.49 9.61 2.10
N CYS A 170 -15.40 9.67 3.43
CA CYS A 170 -14.60 8.75 4.23
C CYS A 170 -15.46 7.56 4.61
N ARG A 171 -15.32 6.44 3.87
CA ARG A 171 -15.96 5.13 4.11
C ARG A 171 -15.45 4.48 5.41
N THR A 172 -15.54 5.21 6.51
CA THR A 172 -14.80 5.00 7.77
C THR A 172 -15.05 3.61 8.34
N LYS A 173 -16.31 3.17 8.42
CA LYS A 173 -16.67 1.82 8.89
C LYS A 173 -16.00 0.72 8.07
N ARG A 174 -16.01 0.86 6.73
CA ARG A 174 -15.38 -0.10 5.82
C ARG A 174 -13.86 -0.08 5.92
N VAL A 175 -13.26 1.09 6.08
CA VAL A 175 -11.82 1.23 6.30
C VAL A 175 -11.39 0.54 7.60
N PHE A 176 -12.13 0.74 8.71
CA PHE A 176 -11.85 0.03 9.96
C PHE A 176 -12.01 -1.49 9.83
N GLY A 177 -13.05 -1.97 9.13
CA GLY A 177 -13.21 -3.40 8.86
C GLY A 177 -12.04 -3.99 8.08
N VAL A 178 -11.58 -3.29 7.04
CA VAL A 178 -10.41 -3.73 6.25
C VAL A 178 -9.12 -3.66 7.07
N LEU A 179 -8.95 -2.63 7.90
CA LEU A 179 -7.80 -2.52 8.81
C LEU A 179 -7.74 -3.67 9.82
N LEU A 180 -8.88 -4.05 10.39
CA LEU A 180 -8.96 -5.22 11.27
C LEU A 180 -8.62 -6.51 10.53
N SER A 181 -9.14 -6.70 9.31
CA SER A 181 -8.78 -7.88 8.50
C SER A 181 -7.29 -7.92 8.15
N GLN A 182 -6.69 -6.77 7.85
CA GLN A 182 -5.26 -6.65 7.56
C GLN A 182 -4.42 -7.02 8.79
N LEU A 183 -4.81 -6.57 9.97
CA LEU A 183 -4.13 -6.90 11.24
C LEU A 183 -4.04 -8.41 11.46
N ILE A 184 -5.17 -9.10 11.27
CA ILE A 184 -5.25 -10.56 11.42
C ILE A 184 -4.42 -11.27 10.35
N LEU A 185 -4.56 -10.86 9.07
CA LEU A 185 -3.81 -11.45 7.96
C LEU A 185 -2.30 -11.29 8.13
N ARG A 186 -1.84 -10.11 8.55
CA ARG A 186 -0.42 -9.82 8.81
C ARG A 186 0.13 -10.57 10.01
N ALA A 187 -0.66 -10.72 11.08
CA ALA A 187 -0.26 -11.52 12.24
C ALA A 187 -0.08 -12.99 11.84
N TYR A 188 -1.07 -13.55 11.13
CA TYR A 188 -0.99 -14.92 10.62
C TYR A 188 0.17 -15.11 9.63
N MET A 189 0.41 -14.13 8.76
CA MET A 189 1.54 -14.19 7.83
C MET A 189 2.89 -14.13 8.54
N SER A 190 2.98 -13.44 9.67
CA SER A 190 4.23 -13.29 10.43
C SER A 190 4.69 -14.61 11.05
N THR A 191 3.78 -15.56 11.32
CA THR A 191 4.16 -16.87 11.85
C THR A 191 5.04 -17.64 10.87
N PHE A 192 4.83 -17.48 9.56
CA PHE A 192 5.66 -18.09 8.51
C PHE A 192 7.10 -17.57 8.45
N SER A 193 7.44 -16.51 9.21
CA SER A 193 8.84 -16.08 9.34
C SER A 193 9.68 -17.02 10.21
N VAL A 194 9.02 -17.80 11.07
CA VAL A 194 9.67 -18.75 12.00
C VAL A 194 9.25 -20.19 11.70
N MET A 195 8.01 -20.42 11.26
CA MET A 195 7.48 -21.74 10.90
C MET A 195 7.32 -21.84 9.38
N ILE A 196 8.34 -22.38 8.70
CA ILE A 196 8.32 -22.56 7.24
C ILE A 196 7.25 -23.60 6.89
N PRO A 197 6.41 -23.38 5.86
CA PRO A 197 5.45 -24.38 5.39
C PRO A 197 6.17 -25.69 5.04
N GLU A 198 5.77 -26.79 5.68
CA GLU A 198 6.31 -28.13 5.40
C GLU A 198 5.44 -28.88 4.38
N GLN A 199 4.16 -28.50 4.29
CA GLN A 199 3.17 -29.16 3.43
C GLN A 199 2.74 -28.25 2.28
N GLY A 200 2.43 -28.85 1.12
CA GLY A 200 1.92 -28.10 -0.04
C GLY A 200 0.61 -27.34 0.26
N SER A 201 -0.23 -27.87 1.15
CA SER A 201 -1.45 -27.21 1.65
C SER A 201 -1.14 -25.90 2.37
N GLU A 202 -0.14 -25.89 3.25
CA GLU A 202 0.30 -24.69 3.99
C GLU A 202 0.88 -23.64 3.04
N ALA A 203 1.61 -24.07 2.02
CA ALA A 203 2.14 -23.17 1.00
C ALA A 203 1.02 -22.48 0.19
N VAL A 204 -0.05 -23.21 -0.16
CA VAL A 204 -1.24 -22.63 -0.81
C VAL A 204 -1.94 -21.62 0.11
N VAL A 205 -2.05 -21.94 1.40
CA VAL A 205 -2.61 -21.02 2.40
C VAL A 205 -1.76 -19.75 2.52
N ALA A 206 -0.42 -19.88 2.55
CA ALA A 206 0.49 -18.74 2.58
C ALA A 206 0.34 -17.82 1.35
N ILE A 207 0.17 -18.40 0.16
CA ILE A 207 -0.14 -17.61 -1.05
C ILE A 207 -1.46 -16.87 -0.89
N LEU A 208 -2.52 -17.57 -0.47
CA LEU A 208 -3.86 -16.98 -0.34
C LEU A 208 -3.84 -15.80 0.64
N VAL A 209 -3.20 -15.98 1.80
CA VAL A 209 -3.05 -14.94 2.82
C VAL A 209 -2.24 -13.76 2.28
N THR A 210 -1.17 -14.02 1.52
CA THR A 210 -0.36 -12.98 0.86
C THR A 210 -1.18 -12.15 -0.12
N VAL A 211 -2.01 -12.80 -0.93
CA VAL A 211 -2.90 -12.10 -1.88
C VAL A 211 -3.95 -11.27 -1.14
N LEU A 212 -4.61 -11.84 -0.13
CA LEU A 212 -5.63 -11.14 0.65
C LEU A 212 -5.07 -9.94 1.42
N GLU A 213 -3.87 -10.09 2.00
CA GLU A 213 -3.15 -8.99 2.65
C GLU A 213 -2.84 -7.88 1.65
N GLY A 214 -2.33 -8.22 0.46
CA GLY A 214 -2.03 -7.26 -0.60
C GLY A 214 -3.28 -6.50 -1.07
N MET A 215 -4.43 -7.18 -1.15
CA MET A 215 -5.72 -6.55 -1.46
C MET A 215 -6.17 -5.58 -0.36
N ALA A 216 -6.06 -5.99 0.90
CA ALA A 216 -6.41 -5.14 2.05
C ALA A 216 -5.51 -3.90 2.11
N THR A 217 -4.20 -4.08 1.92
CA THR A 217 -3.19 -3.01 1.87
C THR A 217 -3.47 -2.02 0.74
N SER A 218 -3.74 -2.52 -0.47
CA SER A 218 -4.08 -1.68 -1.62
C SER A 218 -5.36 -0.87 -1.39
N TYR A 219 -6.38 -1.49 -0.80
CA TYR A 219 -7.63 -0.82 -0.45
C TYR A 219 -7.40 0.30 0.58
N LEU A 220 -6.63 0.03 1.64
CA LEU A 220 -6.32 1.01 2.67
C LEU A 220 -5.48 2.16 2.12
N ALA A 221 -4.45 1.88 1.30
CA ALA A 221 -3.63 2.91 0.68
C ALA A 221 -4.48 3.88 -0.16
N ARG A 222 -5.43 3.35 -0.95
CA ARG A 222 -6.35 4.12 -1.78
C ARG A 222 -7.37 4.92 -0.96
N HIS A 223 -7.88 4.35 0.14
CA HIS A 223 -8.96 4.95 0.92
C HIS A 223 -8.56 5.72 2.17
N THR A 224 -7.28 5.74 2.53
CA THR A 224 -6.79 6.52 3.70
C THR A 224 -5.91 7.70 3.32
N TRP A 225 -5.27 7.72 2.15
CA TRP A 225 -4.39 8.84 1.78
C TRP A 225 -5.12 10.21 1.84
N PRO A 226 -4.61 11.19 2.60
CA PRO A 226 -5.34 12.40 2.95
C PRO A 226 -5.38 13.45 1.84
N PHE A 227 -4.43 13.44 0.91
CA PHE A 227 -4.35 14.45 -0.14
C PHE A 227 -5.12 14.01 -1.40
N PRO A 228 -6.19 14.72 -1.80
CA PRO A 228 -6.83 14.49 -3.09
C PRO A 228 -5.90 14.94 -4.22
N TRP A 229 -5.74 14.10 -5.25
CA TRP A 229 -5.01 14.46 -6.47
C TRP A 229 -5.89 14.97 -7.60
N ASP A 230 -7.20 14.98 -7.39
CA ASP A 230 -8.17 15.45 -8.36
C ASP A 230 -8.24 17.01 -8.40
N ASP A 231 -7.73 17.70 -7.37
CA ASP A 231 -7.86 19.16 -7.26
C ASP A 231 -6.76 19.97 -7.98
N VAL A 232 -5.68 19.33 -8.44
CA VAL A 232 -4.60 20.05 -9.16
C VAL A 232 -5.00 20.38 -10.61
N THR A 233 -5.98 19.68 -11.17
CA THR A 233 -6.50 19.97 -12.52
C THR A 233 -7.49 21.14 -12.56
N HIS A 234 -8.16 21.48 -11.46
CA HIS A 234 -9.09 22.63 -11.45
C HIS A 234 -8.43 23.97 -11.11
N THR A 235 -7.25 23.98 -10.48
CA THR A 235 -6.56 25.24 -10.15
C THR A 235 -5.73 25.80 -11.31
N ALA A 236 -5.29 24.97 -12.25
CA ALA A 236 -4.56 25.41 -13.43
C ALA A 236 -5.45 26.02 -14.55
N SER A 237 -6.77 25.79 -14.51
CA SER A 237 -7.70 26.28 -15.54
C SER A 237 -8.63 27.41 -15.09
N THR A 238 -8.46 27.95 -13.87
CA THR A 238 -9.37 29.00 -13.34
C THR A 238 -8.69 30.35 -13.06
N ASN A 239 -7.39 30.51 -13.37
CA ASN A 239 -6.65 31.76 -13.11
C ASN A 239 -6.01 32.41 -14.34
N THR A 240 -6.36 31.98 -15.55
CA THR A 240 -5.93 32.61 -16.80
C THR A 240 -7.13 32.76 -17.73
N THR A 241 -7.90 33.84 -17.57
CA THR A 241 -8.60 34.63 -18.62
C THR A 241 -9.68 35.48 -17.95
N SER A 242 -9.38 36.75 -17.68
CA SER A 242 -10.29 37.92 -17.70
C SER A 242 -9.72 39.06 -16.85
N SER A 243 -8.56 39.55 -17.26
CA SER A 243 -8.01 40.85 -16.83
C SER A 243 -7.25 41.41 -18.03
N SER A 244 -8.00 41.99 -18.96
CA SER A 244 -7.46 42.97 -19.90
C SER A 244 -8.46 44.11 -19.94
N THR A 245 -8.16 45.08 -19.08
CA THR A 245 -8.78 46.39 -19.00
C THR A 245 -8.65 47.12 -20.34
N ALA A 246 -9.76 47.73 -20.77
CA ALA A 246 -9.87 48.93 -21.61
C ALA A 246 -9.11 48.98 -22.96
N MET A 247 -9.89 48.95 -24.05
CA MET A 247 -9.84 50.02 -25.05
C MET A 247 -11.24 50.33 -25.56
N VAL A 248 -11.53 51.63 -25.55
CA VAL A 248 -12.69 52.34 -26.07
C VAL A 248 -12.87 52.06 -27.56
N SER A 249 -14.12 51.82 -27.98
CA SER A 249 -14.62 52.29 -29.28
C SER A 249 -16.09 52.65 -29.12
N GLU A 250 -16.36 53.95 -29.16
CA GLU A 250 -17.69 54.53 -29.39
C GLU A 250 -18.23 54.06 -30.75
N GLY A 251 -19.54 53.82 -30.85
CA GLY A 251 -20.18 53.48 -32.13
C GLY A 251 -21.60 52.92 -32.04
N ALA A 252 -22.56 53.83 -31.85
CA ALA A 252 -23.96 53.90 -32.33
C ALA A 252 -24.93 52.68 -32.32
N ASP A 253 -26.08 52.96 -31.70
CA ASP A 253 -27.46 52.58 -32.10
C ASP A 253 -27.97 51.15 -31.90
N THR A 254 -28.57 50.90 -30.72
CA THR A 254 -29.91 50.27 -30.65
C THR A 254 -30.56 50.53 -29.28
N PRO A 255 -31.79 51.10 -29.20
CA PRO A 255 -32.45 51.40 -27.93
C PRO A 255 -33.13 50.17 -27.30
N PRO A 256 -33.35 50.17 -25.97
CA PRO A 256 -33.84 49.01 -25.23
C PRO A 256 -35.34 48.85 -25.42
N ARG A 257 -35.79 47.61 -25.62
CA ARG A 257 -37.21 47.29 -25.75
C ARG A 257 -37.86 47.17 -24.36
N ASP A 258 -38.87 48.00 -24.18
CA ASP A 258 -39.66 48.19 -22.98
C ASP A 258 -40.42 46.98 -22.46
N HIS A 259 -40.71 47.10 -21.16
CA HIS A 259 -41.58 46.30 -20.33
C HIS A 259 -42.88 45.78 -20.98
N SER A 260 -43.14 44.48 -20.82
CA SER A 260 -44.51 43.98 -20.65
C SER A 260 -44.54 42.97 -19.51
N ARG A 261 -45.27 43.37 -18.48
CA ARG A 261 -45.54 42.73 -17.21
C ARG A 261 -46.81 41.89 -17.37
N SER A 262 -46.77 40.59 -17.10
CA SER A 262 -47.90 39.76 -16.62
C SER A 262 -47.41 38.33 -16.39
N THR A 263 -46.95 37.96 -15.19
CA THR A 263 -47.70 37.11 -14.24
C THR A 263 -48.60 36.06 -14.90
N GLU A 264 -48.12 34.83 -14.99
CA GLU A 264 -48.91 33.62 -14.70
C GLU A 264 -47.99 32.39 -14.49
N LYS A 265 -48.08 31.81 -13.29
CA LYS A 265 -47.61 30.50 -12.83
C LYS A 265 -48.65 30.05 -11.81
N PRO A 266 -48.83 28.76 -11.52
CA PRO A 266 -48.70 27.57 -12.36
C PRO A 266 -49.92 26.62 -12.23
N CYS A 267 -50.14 25.74 -13.21
CA CYS A 267 -51.17 24.71 -13.13
C CYS A 267 -50.61 23.42 -12.51
N TYR A 268 -51.17 23.05 -11.37
CA TYR A 268 -51.41 21.73 -10.75
C TYR A 268 -50.57 20.49 -11.10
N ASP A 269 -49.99 19.92 -10.03
CA ASP A 269 -50.02 18.53 -9.55
C ASP A 269 -50.12 17.35 -10.53
N ALA A 270 -49.17 16.42 -10.35
CA ALA A 270 -49.47 14.99 -10.29
C ALA A 270 -48.46 14.28 -9.38
N ASP A 271 -48.91 13.96 -8.17
CA ASP A 271 -48.33 12.94 -7.30
C ASP A 271 -48.26 11.58 -8.03
N TRP A 272 -47.15 10.86 -7.84
CA TRP A 272 -47.10 9.41 -7.95
C TRP A 272 -46.40 8.83 -6.72
N LYS A 273 -47.22 8.21 -5.86
CA LYS A 273 -47.00 7.17 -4.84
C LYS A 273 -45.64 7.03 -4.17
#